data_AF-A0A847F7T7-F1
#
_entry.id   AF-A0A847F7T7-F1
#
_cell.length_a   1.000
_cell.length_b   1.000
_cell.length_c   1.000
_cell.angle_alpha   90.00
_cell.angle_beta   90.00
_cell.angle_gamma   90.00
#
_symmetry.space_group_name_H-M   'P 1'
#
loop_
_entity.id
_entity.type
_entity.pdbx_description
1 polymer ?
#
loop_
_entity_poly.entity_id
_entity_poly.type
_entity_poly.pdbx_seq_one_letter_code
_entity_poly.pdbx_strand_id
1 'polypeptide(L)'
;MRLSRFLLSFAFPLITLLLGACSGCEEEPFAHPDASDDGGDKGGSGGDPKLPEPFPKEPIVDEGLPGDIEERFAQAEAAIDEGALTGPPCLVAPEDGTLFPQNWLRPRIEFSANGHDVHRIVLRAESLENELRIFTASGEFKLPKEIWDRLRNRVQDEAITLEIRSASLDESAEAIVA
;
A
#
# COMPACT_ATOMS: atom_id res chain seq x y z
N MET A 1 -22.73 -47.66 -4.76
CA MET A 1 -21.91 -48.58 -3.94
C MET A 1 -20.45 -48.14 -4.04
N ARG A 2 -19.77 -47.97 -2.89
CA ARG A 2 -18.33 -47.65 -2.67
C ARG A 2 -17.91 -46.23 -3.09
N LEU A 3 -17.69 -45.22 -2.23
CA LEU A 3 -17.08 -45.10 -0.88
C LEU A 3 -15.54 -45.11 -0.89
N SER A 4 -14.92 -43.92 -0.82
CA SER A 4 -13.59 -43.58 -0.26
C SER A 4 -13.34 -42.08 -0.55
N ARG A 5 -13.53 -41.09 0.33
CA ARG A 5 -12.91 -40.81 1.65
C ARG A 5 -11.38 -40.92 1.63
N PHE A 6 -10.72 -39.84 1.22
CA PHE A 6 -9.34 -39.52 1.60
C PHE A 6 -9.40 -38.37 2.61
N LEU A 7 -9.45 -38.74 3.89
CA LEU A 7 -9.12 -37.86 5.01
C LEU A 7 -7.61 -37.98 5.21
N LEU A 8 -6.85 -36.91 4.94
CA LEU A 8 -5.46 -36.81 5.37
C LEU A 8 -5.38 -35.72 6.43
N SER A 9 -5.55 -36.16 7.67
CA SER A 9 -5.21 -35.41 8.87
C SER A 9 -3.74 -35.02 8.85
N PHE A 10 -3.43 -33.74 8.68
CA PHE A 10 -2.14 -33.19 9.09
C PHE A 10 -2.25 -32.70 10.53
N ALA A 11 -1.86 -33.57 11.45
CA ALA A 11 -1.60 -33.22 12.84
C ALA A 11 -0.27 -32.46 12.88
N PHE A 12 -0.33 -31.13 13.02
CA PHE A 12 0.84 -30.31 13.33
C PHE A 12 1.04 -30.30 14.85
N PRO A 13 2.21 -30.73 15.36
CA PRO A 13 2.48 -30.72 16.79
C PRO A 13 2.69 -29.29 17.29
N LEU A 14 1.94 -29.01 18.35
CA LEU A 14 2.04 -27.87 19.25
C LEU A 14 3.47 -27.78 19.84
N ILE A 15 4.25 -26.79 19.41
CA ILE A 15 5.53 -26.45 20.03
C ILE A 15 5.25 -25.42 21.14
N THR A 16 5.24 -25.92 22.36
CA THR A 16 5.26 -25.15 23.60
C THR A 16 6.66 -24.58 23.81
N LEU A 17 6.87 -23.28 23.58
CA LEU A 17 8.07 -22.59 24.01
C LEU A 17 7.77 -21.86 25.33
N LEU A 18 8.27 -22.44 26.42
CA LEU A 18 8.18 -21.93 27.79
C LEU A 18 9.60 -21.53 28.21
N LEU A 19 9.88 -20.23 28.18
CA LEU A 19 11.10 -19.58 28.68
C LEU A 19 10.71 -18.11 28.87
N GLY A 20 10.89 -17.41 29.97
CA GLY A 20 11.44 -17.69 31.28
C GLY A 20 11.31 -16.37 32.03
N ALA A 21 10.78 -16.40 33.26
CA ALA A 21 10.63 -15.22 34.09
C ALA A 21 12.02 -14.67 34.47
N CYS A 22 12.29 -13.41 34.15
CA CYS A 22 13.26 -12.60 34.88
C CYS A 22 12.51 -11.90 36.01
N SER A 23 12.40 -12.59 37.15
CA SER A 23 12.19 -11.95 38.44
C SER A 23 13.53 -11.40 38.94
N GLY A 24 13.53 -10.17 39.45
CA GLY A 24 14.53 -9.72 40.43
C GLY A 24 15.70 -8.94 39.88
N CYS A 25 15.49 -7.64 39.65
CA CYS A 25 16.53 -6.64 39.92
C CYS A 25 15.95 -5.71 41.00
N GLU A 26 16.05 -6.14 42.26
CA GLU A 26 15.91 -5.27 43.44
C GLU A 26 17.32 -4.77 43.78
N GLU A 27 17.55 -3.47 43.60
CA GLU A 27 18.60 -2.73 44.29
C GLU A 27 17.94 -1.56 45.02
N GLU A 28 17.97 -1.68 46.35
CA GLU A 28 17.42 -0.76 47.33
C GLU A 28 18.24 0.56 47.41
N PRO A 29 17.64 1.61 47.99
CA PRO A 29 17.76 2.97 47.50
C PRO A 29 18.90 3.76 48.16
N PHE A 30 19.67 4.47 47.35
CA PHE A 30 20.48 5.58 47.86
C PHE A 30 19.56 6.79 48.05
N ALA A 31 19.17 7.01 49.31
CA ALA A 31 18.46 8.20 49.75
C ALA A 31 19.30 9.46 49.45
N HIS A 32 18.83 10.27 48.51
CA HIS A 32 19.28 11.65 48.34
C HIS A 32 18.36 12.58 49.14
N PRO A 33 18.92 13.53 49.91
CA PRO A 33 18.13 14.41 50.78
C PRO A 33 17.34 15.45 49.98
N ASP A 34 16.24 15.86 50.61
CA ASP A 34 15.17 16.74 50.15
C ASP A 34 15.62 17.95 49.32
N ALA A 35 15.03 18.08 48.13
CA ALA A 35 14.76 19.36 47.50
C ALA A 35 13.27 19.41 47.16
N SER A 36 12.50 20.08 48.02
CA SER A 36 11.21 20.62 47.65
C SER A 36 11.43 21.71 46.61
N ASP A 37 10.90 21.53 45.41
CA ASP A 37 10.68 22.63 44.46
C ASP A 37 9.25 22.53 43.93
N ASP A 38 8.40 23.41 44.46
CA ASP A 38 7.05 23.69 43.96
C ASP A 38 7.18 24.47 42.64
N GLY A 39 7.41 23.73 41.55
CA GLY A 39 7.47 24.25 40.20
C GLY A 39 6.41 23.61 39.32
N GLY A 40 5.15 24.03 39.46
CA GLY A 40 4.05 23.59 38.61
C GLY A 40 4.22 24.08 37.17
N ASP A 41 4.99 23.35 36.36
CA ASP A 41 5.04 23.53 34.92
C ASP A 41 3.86 22.76 34.31
N LYS A 42 2.85 23.48 33.82
CA LYS A 42 1.83 22.92 32.92
C LYS A 42 2.49 22.70 31.57
N GLY A 43 3.34 21.68 31.49
CA GLY A 43 3.89 21.16 30.25
C GLY A 43 2.74 20.77 29.34
N GLY A 44 2.67 21.44 28.19
CA GLY A 44 1.60 21.27 27.21
C GLY A 44 1.36 19.82 26.90
N SER A 45 0.08 19.48 26.74
CA SER A 45 -0.35 18.21 26.14
C SER A 45 0.45 18.05 24.85
N GLY A 46 1.47 17.19 24.89
CA GLY A 46 2.14 16.69 23.71
C GLY A 46 1.04 16.01 22.93
N GLY A 47 0.49 16.72 21.94
CA GLY A 47 -0.42 16.11 20.99
C GLY A 47 0.33 14.91 20.46
N ASP A 48 -0.29 13.73 20.58
CA ASP A 48 0.24 12.52 20.00
C ASP A 48 0.74 12.85 18.59
N PRO A 49 1.94 12.39 18.19
CA PRO A 49 2.40 12.59 16.82
C PRO A 49 1.27 12.12 15.92
N LYS A 50 0.58 13.06 15.23
CA LYS A 50 -0.54 12.73 14.37
C LYS A 50 -0.04 11.61 13.48
N LEU A 51 -0.61 10.41 13.61
CA LEU A 51 -0.22 9.27 12.80
C LEU A 51 -0.41 9.66 11.32
N PRO A 52 0.40 9.12 10.40
CA PRO A 52 0.23 9.40 8.98
C PRO A 52 -1.21 9.09 8.56
N GLU A 53 -1.87 10.04 7.88
CA GLU A 53 -3.14 9.71 7.25
C GLU A 53 -2.84 8.73 6.12
N PRO A 54 -3.48 7.55 6.12
CA PRO A 54 -3.16 6.53 5.14
C PRO A 54 -3.52 7.02 3.72
N PHE A 55 -3.09 6.28 2.70
CA PHE A 55 -3.64 6.49 1.37
C PHE A 55 -5.17 6.36 1.40
N PRO A 56 -5.88 7.07 0.51
CA PRO A 56 -7.32 6.92 0.39
C PRO A 56 -7.65 5.45 0.09
N LYS A 57 -8.70 4.94 0.75
CA LYS A 57 -9.21 3.58 0.48
C LYS A 57 -9.87 3.49 -0.89
N GLU A 58 -10.53 4.58 -1.27
CA GLU A 58 -11.14 4.74 -2.59
C GLU A 58 -10.06 5.00 -3.64
N PRO A 59 -10.16 4.38 -4.82
CA PRO A 59 -9.21 4.62 -5.89
C PRO A 59 -9.34 6.04 -6.43
N ILE A 60 -8.24 6.57 -6.94
CA ILE A 60 -8.25 7.79 -7.74
C ILE A 60 -8.58 7.38 -9.18
N VAL A 61 -9.69 7.88 -9.70
CA VAL A 61 -10.10 7.64 -11.08
C VAL A 61 -9.89 8.92 -11.87
N ASP A 62 -9.10 8.83 -12.94
CA ASP A 62 -8.83 9.96 -13.82
C ASP A 62 -10.07 10.38 -14.62
N GLU A 63 -10.08 11.63 -15.08
CA GLU A 63 -11.22 12.16 -15.83
C GLU A 63 -11.45 11.37 -17.13
N GLY A 64 -12.72 11.09 -17.43
CA GLY A 64 -13.12 10.36 -18.65
C GLY A 64 -13.21 8.85 -18.51
N LEU A 65 -12.80 8.28 -17.36
CA LEU A 65 -13.07 6.89 -17.03
C LEU A 65 -14.44 6.74 -16.36
N PRO A 66 -15.13 5.59 -16.55
CA PRO A 66 -16.41 5.35 -15.92
C PRO A 66 -16.25 5.07 -14.42
N GLY A 67 -17.30 5.32 -13.62
CA GLY A 67 -17.25 5.18 -12.17
C GLY A 67 -17.11 3.74 -11.66
N ASP A 68 -17.43 2.75 -12.49
CA ASP A 68 -17.31 1.31 -12.23
C ASP A 68 -15.98 0.72 -12.74
N ILE A 69 -14.99 1.57 -13.07
CA ILE A 69 -13.74 1.16 -13.69
C ILE A 69 -12.96 0.12 -12.88
N GLU A 70 -13.00 0.20 -11.56
CA GLU A 70 -12.32 -0.76 -10.68
C GLU A 70 -12.88 -2.17 -10.87
N GLU A 71 -14.21 -2.30 -10.97
CA GLU A 71 -14.88 -3.58 -11.18
C GLU A 71 -14.58 -4.13 -12.57
N ARG A 72 -14.69 -3.30 -13.62
CA ARG A 72 -14.40 -3.71 -15.00
C ARG A 72 -12.95 -4.14 -15.17
N PHE A 73 -12.01 -3.42 -14.55
CA PHE A 73 -10.60 -3.79 -14.57
C PHE A 73 -10.35 -5.09 -13.81
N ALA A 74 -10.97 -5.30 -12.65
CA ALA A 74 -10.87 -6.55 -11.91
C ALA A 74 -11.42 -7.76 -12.69
N GLN A 75 -12.51 -7.58 -13.45
CA GLN A 75 -13.05 -8.60 -14.35
C GLN A 75 -12.05 -8.93 -15.47
N ALA A 76 -11.44 -7.93 -16.11
CA ALA A 76 -10.39 -8.13 -17.11
C ALA A 76 -9.16 -8.85 -16.51
N GLU A 77 -8.78 -8.54 -15.28
CA GLU A 77 -7.72 -9.25 -14.56
C GLU A 77 -8.08 -10.68 -14.16
N ALA A 78 -9.36 -11.00 -13.97
CA ALA A 78 -9.78 -12.37 -13.73
C ALA A 78 -9.72 -13.20 -15.03
N ALA A 79 -9.90 -12.55 -16.18
CA ALA A 79 -9.88 -13.15 -17.52
C ALA A 79 -8.46 -13.28 -18.13
N ILE A 80 -7.40 -13.38 -17.30
CA ILE A 80 -5.99 -13.43 -17.75
C ILE A 80 -5.72 -14.52 -18.81
N ASP A 81 -6.48 -15.62 -18.80
CA ASP A 81 -6.38 -16.70 -19.80
C ASP A 81 -6.98 -16.34 -21.18
N GLU A 82 -7.71 -15.22 -21.30
CA GLU A 82 -8.38 -14.75 -22.52
C GLU A 82 -7.64 -13.59 -23.21
N GLY A 83 -6.45 -13.21 -22.73
CA GLY A 83 -5.60 -12.17 -23.35
C GLY A 83 -5.98 -10.73 -22.99
N ALA A 84 -6.85 -10.53 -21.99
CA ALA A 84 -7.30 -9.22 -21.54
C ALA A 84 -6.20 -8.37 -20.86
N LEU A 85 -5.18 -9.03 -20.27
CA LEU A 85 -3.94 -8.39 -19.84
C LEU A 85 -2.81 -8.79 -20.81
N THR A 86 -2.26 -7.85 -21.57
CA THR A 86 -0.94 -8.09 -22.19
C THR A 86 0.15 -7.68 -21.20
N GLY A 87 1.41 -8.02 -21.51
CA GLY A 87 2.54 -7.86 -20.59
C GLY A 87 2.63 -6.47 -19.92
N PRO A 88 3.34 -6.37 -18.78
CA PRO A 88 3.38 -5.14 -18.00
C PRO A 88 3.88 -3.96 -18.86
N PRO A 89 3.30 -2.75 -18.71
CA PRO A 89 3.82 -1.55 -19.36
C PRO A 89 5.28 -1.32 -19.04
N CYS A 90 6.02 -0.73 -19.99
CA CYS A 90 7.38 -0.32 -19.74
C CYS A 90 7.38 1.00 -18.98
N LEU A 91 7.83 0.97 -17.72
CA LEU A 91 8.05 2.17 -16.92
C LEU A 91 9.16 3.02 -17.55
N VAL A 92 8.87 4.29 -17.80
CA VAL A 92 9.81 5.29 -18.36
C VAL A 92 10.35 6.18 -17.24
N ALA A 93 9.49 6.63 -16.33
CA ALA A 93 9.86 7.39 -15.16
C ALA A 93 8.89 7.11 -14.00
N PRO A 94 9.35 7.14 -12.73
CA PRO A 94 10.75 7.16 -12.31
C PRO A 94 11.52 5.89 -12.72
N GLU A 95 12.85 5.98 -12.85
CA GLU A 95 13.69 4.78 -12.99
C GLU A 95 13.70 3.99 -11.66
N ASP A 96 13.89 2.67 -11.73
CA ASP A 96 13.99 1.85 -10.53
C ASP A 96 15.17 2.30 -9.65
N GLY A 97 14.96 2.31 -8.34
CA GLY A 97 15.93 2.84 -7.37
C GLY A 97 16.07 4.37 -7.32
N THR A 98 15.24 5.12 -8.06
CA THR A 98 15.20 6.59 -7.95
C THR A 98 14.86 7.02 -6.51
N LEU A 99 15.66 7.93 -5.95
CA LEU A 99 15.38 8.52 -4.65
C LEU A 99 14.35 9.65 -4.77
N PHE A 100 13.46 9.77 -3.77
CA PHE A 100 12.46 10.83 -3.68
C PHE A 100 12.69 11.74 -2.45
N PRO A 101 13.67 12.66 -2.48
CA PRO A 101 13.87 13.64 -1.42
C PRO A 101 12.61 14.48 -1.12
N GLN A 102 12.43 14.82 0.16
CA GLN A 102 11.23 15.53 0.64
C GLN A 102 10.96 16.87 -0.08
N ASN A 103 12.04 17.54 -0.51
CA ASN A 103 12.01 18.87 -1.14
C ASN A 103 11.99 18.84 -2.68
N TRP A 104 11.71 17.70 -3.30
CA TRP A 104 11.63 17.58 -4.76
C TRP A 104 10.26 17.92 -5.34
N LEU A 105 10.28 18.09 -6.67
CA LEU A 105 9.07 18.19 -7.46
C LEU A 105 8.23 16.92 -7.30
N ARG A 106 6.90 17.10 -7.37
CA ARG A 106 5.95 15.99 -7.41
C ARG A 106 6.35 14.99 -8.49
N PRO A 107 6.51 13.70 -8.14
CA PRO A 107 6.82 12.69 -9.13
C PRO A 107 5.73 12.60 -10.19
N ARG A 108 6.18 12.38 -11.42
CA ARG A 108 5.36 12.03 -12.56
C ARG A 108 5.71 10.59 -12.92
N ILE A 109 4.68 9.77 -13.02
CA ILE A 109 4.80 8.39 -13.46
C ILE A 109 4.56 8.41 -14.95
N GLU A 110 5.54 7.98 -15.73
CA GLU A 110 5.48 7.88 -17.18
C GLU A 110 5.73 6.43 -17.57
N PHE A 111 4.94 5.90 -18.48
CA PHE A 111 5.06 4.53 -18.95
C PHE A 111 4.54 4.41 -20.38
N SER A 112 4.96 3.36 -21.06
CA SER A 112 4.44 2.99 -22.38
C SER A 112 3.72 1.66 -22.31
N ALA A 113 2.46 1.66 -22.73
CA ALA A 113 1.61 0.49 -22.85
C ALA A 113 1.21 0.36 -24.32
N ASN A 114 1.49 -0.78 -24.95
CA ASN A 114 1.14 -1.00 -26.34
C ASN A 114 -0.24 -1.67 -26.41
N GLY A 115 -1.21 -1.00 -27.06
CA GLY A 115 -2.51 -1.61 -27.40
C GLY A 115 -3.52 -1.71 -26.25
N HIS A 116 -3.42 -0.85 -25.23
CA HIS A 116 -4.31 -0.83 -24.07
C HIS A 116 -4.87 0.56 -23.79
N ASP A 117 -6.10 0.58 -23.29
CA ASP A 117 -6.87 1.82 -23.12
C ASP A 117 -6.95 2.28 -21.65
N VAL A 118 -6.73 1.35 -20.70
CA VAL A 118 -6.83 1.65 -19.27
C VAL A 118 -5.67 1.03 -18.51
N HIS A 119 -5.16 1.78 -17.54
CA HIS A 119 -4.02 1.43 -16.72
C HIS A 119 -4.36 1.56 -15.25
N ARG A 120 -4.00 0.54 -14.47
CA ARG A 120 -4.01 0.58 -13.01
C ARG A 120 -2.59 0.78 -12.52
N ILE A 121 -2.40 1.85 -11.75
CA ILE A 121 -1.16 2.12 -11.03
C ILE A 121 -1.41 1.89 -9.55
N VAL A 122 -0.57 1.07 -8.92
CA VAL A 122 -0.61 0.81 -7.49
C VAL A 122 0.69 1.28 -6.85
N LEU A 123 0.57 2.13 -5.83
CA LEU A 123 1.67 2.61 -5.02
C LEU A 123 1.57 2.04 -3.60
N ARG A 124 2.66 1.44 -3.13
CA ARG A 124 2.78 0.85 -1.79
C ARG A 124 3.98 1.41 -1.05
N ALA A 125 3.81 1.62 0.25
CA ALA A 125 4.87 1.89 1.22
C ALA A 125 4.49 1.15 2.50
N GLU A 126 5.44 0.44 3.11
CA GLU A 126 5.29 -0.33 4.35
C GLU A 126 4.77 0.52 5.52
N SER A 127 5.15 1.81 5.57
CA SER A 127 4.68 2.76 6.59
C SER A 127 3.23 3.26 6.40
N LEU A 128 2.57 2.91 5.29
CA LEU A 128 1.19 3.32 4.98
C LEU A 128 0.23 2.12 5.03
N GLU A 129 -0.87 2.26 5.78
CA GLU A 129 -1.82 1.17 6.01
C GLU A 129 -2.59 0.73 4.75
N ASN A 130 -2.84 1.65 3.82
CA ASN A 130 -3.56 1.40 2.58
C ASN A 130 -2.62 1.57 1.40
N GLU A 131 -2.90 0.86 0.31
CA GLU A 131 -2.28 1.08 -0.99
C GLU A 131 -3.02 2.18 -1.74
N LEU A 132 -2.29 3.01 -2.49
CA LEU A 132 -2.92 3.96 -3.39
C LEU A 132 -3.17 3.26 -4.72
N ARG A 133 -4.44 3.24 -5.15
CA ARG A 133 -4.84 2.70 -6.45
C ARG A 133 -5.31 3.84 -7.34
N ILE A 134 -4.75 3.90 -8.54
CA ILE A 134 -5.05 4.93 -9.54
C ILE A 134 -5.47 4.23 -10.83
N PHE A 135 -6.54 4.70 -11.45
CA PHE A 135 -6.96 4.30 -12.79
C PHE A 135 -6.82 5.49 -13.73
N THR A 136 -6.15 5.31 -14.85
CA THR A 136 -5.97 6.34 -15.89
C THR A 136 -5.93 5.72 -17.28
N ALA A 137 -6.38 6.47 -18.28
CA ALA A 137 -6.22 6.13 -19.70
C ALA A 137 -4.95 6.77 -20.32
N SER A 138 -4.23 7.57 -19.54
CA SER A 138 -3.01 8.25 -19.98
C SER A 138 -1.77 7.41 -19.70
N GLY A 139 -0.78 7.46 -20.60
CA GLY A 139 0.57 6.92 -20.38
C GLY A 139 1.42 7.74 -19.41
N GLU A 140 0.85 8.81 -18.86
CA GLU A 140 1.46 9.58 -17.77
C GLU A 140 0.44 9.92 -16.68
N PHE A 141 0.89 9.87 -15.43
CA PHE A 141 0.10 10.30 -14.28
C PHE A 141 0.92 11.18 -13.34
N LYS A 142 0.39 12.36 -13.02
CA LYS A 142 1.01 13.28 -12.07
C LYS A 142 0.37 13.12 -10.70
N LEU A 143 1.17 12.76 -9.71
CA LEU A 143 0.68 12.58 -8.35
C LEU A 143 0.01 13.88 -7.81
N PRO A 144 -1.23 13.78 -7.30
CA PRO A 144 -1.89 14.92 -6.66
C PRO A 144 -1.04 15.48 -5.53
N LYS A 145 -1.10 16.80 -5.34
CA LYS A 145 -0.28 17.48 -4.34
C LYS A 145 -0.49 16.91 -2.94
N GLU A 146 -1.74 16.63 -2.59
CA GLU A 146 -2.10 16.10 -1.29
C GLU A 146 -1.47 14.72 -1.04
N ILE A 147 -1.52 13.82 -2.01
CA ILE A 147 -0.90 12.49 -1.93
C ILE A 147 0.62 12.59 -1.85
N TRP A 148 1.23 13.48 -2.63
CA TRP A 148 2.68 13.72 -2.56
C TRP A 148 3.10 14.28 -1.21
N ASP A 149 2.35 15.24 -0.66
CA ASP A 149 2.65 15.81 0.65
C ASP A 149 2.54 14.74 1.75
N ARG A 150 1.66 13.74 1.61
CA ARG A 150 1.60 12.59 2.52
C ARG A 150 2.84 11.71 2.39
N LEU A 151 3.19 11.30 1.16
CA LEU A 151 4.38 10.49 0.87
C LEU A 151 5.66 11.13 1.41
N ARG A 152 5.95 12.35 0.97
CA ARG A 152 7.23 13.03 1.22
C ARG A 152 7.49 13.35 2.69
N ASN A 153 6.45 13.48 3.51
CA ASN A 153 6.58 13.83 4.92
C ASN A 153 6.62 12.59 5.84
N ARG A 154 6.22 11.41 5.34
CA ARG A 154 5.94 10.24 6.18
C ARG A 154 6.74 9.00 5.81
N VAL A 155 7.02 8.81 4.52
CA VAL A 155 7.86 7.73 4.03
C VAL A 155 9.30 8.24 4.04
N GLN A 156 10.12 7.71 4.94
CA GLN A 156 11.53 8.10 5.12
C GLN A 156 12.39 6.84 5.13
N ASP A 157 13.47 6.85 4.36
CA ASP A 157 14.44 5.74 4.26
C ASP A 157 13.79 4.38 3.95
N GLU A 158 12.71 4.41 3.17
CA GLU A 158 11.89 3.25 2.83
C GLU A 158 11.61 3.22 1.32
N ALA A 159 11.50 2.01 0.75
CA ALA A 159 11.20 1.82 -0.65
C ALA A 159 9.72 2.04 -0.95
N ILE A 160 9.43 2.85 -1.96
CA ILE A 160 8.09 2.99 -2.52
C ILE A 160 7.97 2.02 -3.70
N THR A 161 7.06 1.06 -3.61
CA THR A 161 6.80 0.10 -4.70
C THR A 161 5.76 0.66 -5.66
N LEU A 162 6.07 0.65 -6.95
CA LEU A 162 5.18 1.03 -8.05
C LEU A 162 4.87 -0.20 -8.91
N GLU A 163 3.59 -0.56 -9.02
CA GLU A 163 3.11 -1.60 -9.91
C GLU A 163 2.18 -0.98 -10.96
N ILE A 164 2.40 -1.32 -12.23
CA ILE A 164 1.53 -0.86 -13.33
C ILE A 164 1.00 -2.09 -14.06
N ARG A 165 -0.32 -2.13 -14.25
CA ARG A 165 -1.00 -3.11 -15.10
C ARG A 165 -1.87 -2.40 -16.12
N SER A 166 -2.07 -3.04 -17.26
CA SER A 166 -2.89 -2.50 -18.35
C SER A 166 -3.90 -3.52 -18.82
N ALA A 167 -5.08 -3.03 -19.18
CA ALA A 167 -6.14 -3.83 -19.74
C ALA A 167 -6.80 -3.08 -20.90
N SER A 168 -7.30 -3.84 -21.86
CA SER A 168 -8.23 -3.33 -22.87
C SER A 168 -9.63 -3.65 -22.38
N LEU A 169 -10.40 -2.61 -22.07
CA LEU A 169 -11.76 -2.76 -21.57
C LEU A 169 -12.72 -2.58 -22.73
N ASP A 170 -12.82 -3.60 -23.57
CA ASP A 170 -13.86 -3.62 -24.59
C ASP A 170 -15.24 -3.50 -23.93
N GLU A 171 -16.20 -2.84 -24.58
CA GLU A 171 -17.63 -2.95 -24.20
C GLU A 171 -18.17 -4.38 -24.42
N SER A 172 -17.36 -5.25 -25.04
CA SER A 172 -17.66 -6.64 -25.39
C SER A 172 -17.78 -7.62 -24.22
N ALA A 173 -17.55 -7.20 -22.98
CA ALA A 173 -17.84 -8.05 -21.82
C ALA A 173 -19.34 -8.39 -21.69
N GLU A 174 -20.22 -7.69 -22.41
CA GLU A 174 -21.64 -8.08 -22.57
C GLU A 174 -21.87 -9.26 -23.54
N ALA A 175 -20.88 -9.68 -24.34
CA ALA A 175 -21.07 -10.69 -25.38
C ALA A 175 -20.83 -12.15 -24.93
N ILE A 176 -20.34 -12.38 -23.70
CA ILE A 176 -19.97 -13.74 -23.23
C ILE A 176 -21.05 -14.36 -22.33
N VAL A 177 -22.20 -13.68 -22.13
CA VAL A 177 -23.33 -14.18 -21.31
C VAL A 177 -24.64 -14.34 -22.11
N ALA A 178 -24.57 -14.51 -23.43
CA ALA A 178 -25.73 -14.78 -24.28
C ALA A 178 -25.81 -16.26 -24.70
#